data_AF-A0A3D8SR44-F1
#
_entry.id   AF-A0A3D8SR44-F1
#
_cell.length_a   1.000
_cell.length_b   1.000
_cell.length_c   1.000
_cell.angle_alpha   90.00
_cell.angle_beta   90.00
_cell.angle_gamma   90.00
#
_symmetry.space_group_name_H-M   'P 1'
#
loop_
_entity.id
_entity.type
_entity.pdbx_description
1 polymer ?
#
loop_
_entity_poly.entity_id
_entity_poly.type
_entity_poly.pdbx_seq_one_letter_code
_entity_poly.pdbx_strand_id
1 'polypeptide(L)'
;MSRSDTRWLYREPASSKHDRGSVSNPEPSQLHTSFLFIVNELETNDNPEDTGSVAPRIVNGRWMPPNQAQGFHRPVVGDVYRWENGVISGAEGYFWSEEPQVDQVHGYFAQGKIIRSNFPAHKQPKYYRGLTVFYCNDMDKFYAACDDVSTRSIETYYDPVQYGWHPLSFTHCTRENISYALQAGDRDTVIARHASWIGQVIPEAYRPHDSGPDEGGLSGYLPLIVALVAFSCTSNNLSHVLLQDQCWRNYTWRAHEYGHGRTERRGVVVSTYTDPENREGSTEERLCALEIGPDPIFTS
;
A
#
# COMPACT_ATOMS: atom_id res chain seq x y z
N MET A 1 -14.82 -14.36 29.30
CA MET A 1 -14.87 -13.01 28.68
C MET A 1 -14.35 -13.15 27.26
N SER A 2 -15.23 -12.83 26.30
CA SER A 2 -15.24 -13.40 24.96
C SER A 2 -14.10 -12.92 24.07
N ARG A 3 -13.43 -13.87 23.40
CA ARG A 3 -12.49 -13.65 22.31
C ARG A 3 -13.28 -13.30 21.05
N SER A 4 -12.95 -12.18 20.40
CA SER A 4 -13.44 -11.82 19.08
C SER A 4 -12.45 -12.36 18.06
N ASP A 5 -12.73 -13.55 17.54
CA ASP A 5 -11.99 -14.16 16.43
C ASP A 5 -12.13 -13.32 15.16
N THR A 6 -11.02 -12.77 14.67
CA THR A 6 -10.83 -12.25 13.31
C THR A 6 -10.81 -13.39 12.30
N ARG A 7 -11.96 -14.04 12.13
CA ARG A 7 -12.19 -15.08 11.12
C ARG A 7 -13.23 -14.59 10.12
N TRP A 8 -12.91 -13.54 9.36
CA TRP A 8 -13.68 -13.17 8.17
C TRP A 8 -13.24 -14.04 6.99
N LEU A 9 -13.63 -15.31 7.05
CA LEU A 9 -13.62 -16.19 5.87
C LEU A 9 -14.82 -15.81 5.00
N TYR A 10 -14.54 -15.59 3.71
CA TYR A 10 -15.44 -15.61 2.56
C TYR A 10 -16.87 -16.08 2.85
N ARG A 11 -17.83 -15.16 2.77
CA ARG A 11 -19.25 -15.49 2.57
C ARG A 11 -19.56 -15.34 1.09
N GLU A 12 -19.93 -16.42 0.42
CA GLU A 12 -20.56 -16.36 -0.89
C GLU A 12 -21.81 -15.46 -0.82
N PRO A 13 -22.03 -14.56 -1.80
CA PRO A 13 -23.26 -13.79 -1.85
C PRO A 13 -24.43 -14.69 -2.26
N ALA A 14 -25.40 -14.81 -1.35
CA ALA A 14 -26.66 -15.49 -1.61
C ALA A 14 -27.41 -14.81 -2.77
N SER A 15 -27.80 -15.63 -3.76
CA SER A 15 -28.66 -15.23 -4.88
C SER A 15 -30.03 -14.79 -4.36
N SER A 16 -30.35 -13.51 -4.52
CA SER A 16 -31.66 -12.94 -4.25
C SER A 16 -32.27 -12.49 -5.58
N LYS A 17 -33.33 -13.18 -6.00
CA LYS A 17 -34.27 -12.71 -7.03
C LYS A 17 -35.20 -11.70 -6.38
N HIS A 18 -35.42 -10.53 -7.00
CA HIS A 18 -36.71 -9.85 -6.99
C HIS A 18 -36.87 -8.82 -8.12
N ASP A 19 -38.14 -8.48 -8.30
CA ASP A 19 -38.87 -8.05 -9.49
C ASP A 19 -38.60 -6.66 -10.08
N ARG A 20 -39.03 -6.56 -11.35
CA ARG A 20 -39.13 -5.34 -12.16
C ARG A 20 -40.10 -4.33 -11.54
N GLY A 21 -39.59 -3.13 -11.28
CA GLY A 21 -40.38 -1.91 -11.11
C GLY A 21 -39.58 -0.72 -11.62
N SER A 22 -39.93 -0.21 -12.81
CA SER A 22 -39.28 0.94 -13.42
C SER A 22 -39.73 2.22 -12.73
N VAL A 23 -38.84 2.83 -11.96
CA VAL A 23 -38.94 4.22 -11.51
C VAL A 23 -37.64 4.90 -11.92
N SER A 24 -37.74 5.93 -12.74
CA SER A 24 -36.62 6.75 -13.20
C SER A 24 -36.00 7.48 -12.01
N ASN A 25 -34.94 6.89 -11.44
CA ASN A 25 -34.12 7.55 -10.42
C ASN A 25 -33.28 8.66 -11.08
N PRO A 26 -33.13 9.83 -10.43
CA PRO A 26 -32.08 10.76 -10.80
C PRO A 26 -30.73 10.04 -10.70
N GLU A 27 -29.85 10.21 -11.68
CA GLU A 27 -28.51 9.60 -11.62
C GLU A 27 -27.88 9.92 -10.26
N PRO A 28 -27.50 8.90 -9.47
CA PRO A 28 -26.72 9.17 -8.28
C PRO A 28 -25.44 9.82 -8.76
N SER A 29 -25.18 11.06 -8.33
CA SER A 29 -23.85 11.65 -8.41
C SER A 29 -22.87 10.58 -7.93
N GLN A 30 -22.07 10.01 -8.85
CA GLN A 30 -21.12 8.97 -8.48
C GLN A 30 -20.27 9.57 -7.38
N LEU A 31 -20.39 9.04 -6.16
CA LEU A 31 -19.56 9.46 -5.04
C LEU A 31 -18.13 9.06 -5.39
N HIS A 32 -17.30 10.05 -5.70
CA HIS A 32 -15.89 9.83 -6.03
C HIS A 32 -15.15 9.41 -4.76
N THR A 33 -14.35 8.37 -4.83
CA THR A 33 -13.47 7.95 -3.72
C THR A 33 -12.18 8.76 -3.75
N SER A 34 -11.71 9.24 -2.59
CA SER A 34 -10.36 9.82 -2.48
C SER A 34 -9.66 9.39 -1.20
N PHE A 35 -8.34 9.50 -1.16
CA PHE A 35 -7.52 9.33 0.04
C PHE A 35 -6.23 10.13 -0.09
N LEU A 36 -5.61 10.42 1.05
CA LEU A 36 -4.27 11.01 1.11
C LEU A 36 -3.25 9.91 1.34
N PHE A 37 -2.05 10.06 0.79
CA PHE A 37 -0.94 9.16 1.07
C PHE A 37 0.39 9.87 1.07
N ILE A 38 1.36 9.26 1.74
CA ILE A 38 2.76 9.67 1.77
C ILE A 38 3.64 8.42 1.65
N VAL A 39 4.78 8.59 0.98
CA VAL A 39 5.83 7.58 0.85
C VAL A 39 7.10 8.14 1.48
N ASN A 40 7.55 7.53 2.57
CA ASN A 40 8.81 7.86 3.22
C ASN A 40 9.84 6.78 2.88
N GLU A 41 11.08 7.17 2.56
CA GLU A 41 12.16 6.20 2.40
C GLU A 41 12.61 5.70 3.78
N LEU A 42 12.91 4.41 3.87
CA LEU A 42 13.37 3.78 5.09
C LEU A 42 14.68 3.03 4.86
N GLU A 43 15.75 3.58 5.39
CA GLU A 43 17.09 3.00 5.33
C GLU A 43 17.36 2.09 6.54
N THR A 44 18.17 1.05 6.30
CA THR A 44 18.63 0.14 7.35
C THR A 44 19.83 0.73 8.07
N ASN A 45 19.84 0.57 9.40
CA ASN A 45 20.95 0.95 10.26
C ASN A 45 21.81 -0.29 10.53
N ASP A 46 22.40 -0.87 9.47
CA ASP A 46 23.16 -2.13 9.52
C ASP A 46 24.65 -2.00 9.15
N ASN A 47 25.15 -0.76 9.05
CA ASN A 47 26.56 -0.48 8.84
C ASN A 47 27.37 -0.68 10.14
N PRO A 48 28.29 -1.66 10.21
CA PRO A 48 29.04 -1.96 11.43
C PRO A 48 29.99 -0.83 11.87
N GLU A 49 30.27 0.15 11.00
CA GLU A 49 31.08 1.32 11.34
C GLU A 49 30.28 2.39 12.12
N ASP A 50 28.95 2.35 12.03
CA ASP A 50 28.08 3.32 12.68
C ASP A 50 27.78 2.91 14.14
N THR A 51 27.90 3.86 15.06
CA THR A 51 27.63 3.61 16.48
C THR A 51 26.14 3.36 16.69
N GLY A 52 25.80 2.20 17.26
CA GLY A 52 24.40 1.81 17.52
C GLY A 52 23.73 1.12 16.34
N SER A 53 24.47 0.73 15.31
CA SER A 53 23.96 -0.13 14.24
C SER A 53 23.57 -1.52 14.76
N VAL A 54 22.62 -2.13 14.06
CA VAL A 54 22.16 -3.50 14.31
C VAL A 54 22.70 -4.38 13.20
N ALA A 55 23.36 -5.48 13.56
CA ALA A 55 23.93 -6.39 12.58
C ALA A 55 22.89 -6.84 11.53
N PRO A 56 23.27 -6.93 10.24
CA PRO A 56 22.36 -7.38 9.19
C PRO A 56 21.74 -8.74 9.53
N ARG A 57 20.43 -8.86 9.34
CA ARG A 57 19.72 -10.11 9.59
C ARG A 57 19.88 -11.05 8.40
N ILE A 58 20.63 -12.13 8.60
CA ILE A 58 20.84 -13.18 7.60
C ILE A 58 20.10 -14.46 8.01
N VAL A 59 19.19 -14.94 7.18
CA VAL A 59 18.45 -16.18 7.39
C VAL A 59 18.73 -17.12 6.21
N ASN A 60 19.28 -18.31 6.49
CA ASN A 60 19.67 -19.28 5.45
C ASN A 60 20.58 -18.69 4.36
N GLY A 61 21.50 -17.80 4.74
CA GLY A 61 22.42 -17.13 3.81
C GLY A 61 21.79 -15.98 3.01
N ARG A 62 20.54 -15.61 3.29
CA ARG A 62 19.82 -14.54 2.60
C ARG A 62 19.57 -13.36 3.53
N TRP A 63 19.71 -12.15 3.00
CA TRP A 63 19.40 -10.94 3.75
C TRP A 63 17.88 -10.81 3.95
N MET A 64 17.49 -10.39 5.14
CA MET A 64 16.10 -10.13 5.51
C MET A 64 16.03 -8.76 6.18
N PRO A 65 14.89 -8.03 6.04
CA PRO A 65 14.71 -6.80 6.77
C PRO A 65 14.85 -7.00 8.30
N PRO A 66 15.41 -5.99 9.01
CA PRO A 66 15.56 -6.04 10.46
C PRO A 66 14.24 -6.31 11.20
N ASN A 67 14.32 -6.98 12.35
CA ASN A 67 13.17 -7.19 13.24
C ASN A 67 13.13 -6.19 14.41
N GLN A 68 14.16 -5.35 14.53
CA GLN A 68 14.35 -4.40 15.61
C GLN A 68 14.17 -3.00 15.08
N ALA A 69 13.44 -2.15 15.81
CA ALA A 69 13.25 -0.74 15.44
C ALA A 69 14.60 -0.02 15.27
N GLN A 70 15.60 -0.36 16.11
CA GLN A 70 16.96 0.18 16.04
C GLN A 70 17.71 -0.21 14.77
N GLY A 71 17.24 -1.23 14.05
CA GLY A 71 17.79 -1.63 12.76
C GLY A 71 17.41 -0.71 11.62
N PHE A 72 16.71 0.40 11.90
CA PHE A 72 16.32 1.39 10.90
C PHE A 72 16.79 2.79 11.29
N HIS A 73 17.15 3.58 10.29
CA HIS A 73 17.29 5.02 10.47
C HIS A 73 15.92 5.70 10.55
N ARG A 74 15.94 7.00 10.85
CA ARG A 74 14.74 7.82 10.74
C ARG A 74 14.28 7.85 9.28
N PRO A 75 12.98 7.66 8.97
CA PRO A 75 12.49 7.74 7.61
C PRO A 75 12.78 9.11 6.98
N VAL A 76 13.19 9.12 5.72
CA VAL A 76 13.30 10.35 4.93
C VAL A 76 11.92 10.67 4.39
N VAL A 77 11.39 11.82 4.80
CA VAL A 77 10.01 12.23 4.54
C VAL A 77 9.81 12.60 3.08
N GLY A 78 8.77 12.04 2.45
CA GLY A 78 8.36 12.38 1.08
C GLY A 78 7.27 13.46 1.01
N ASP A 79 6.79 13.70 -0.21
CA ASP A 79 5.65 14.59 -0.47
C ASP A 79 4.31 13.94 -0.09
N VAL A 80 3.31 14.78 0.23
CA VAL A 80 1.93 14.31 0.45
C VAL A 80 1.14 14.40 -0.85
N TYR A 81 0.50 13.29 -1.21
CA TYR A 81 -0.30 13.15 -2.41
C TYR A 81 -1.77 12.91 -2.07
N ARG A 82 -2.64 13.29 -3.00
CA ARG A 82 -4.04 12.91 -3.02
C ARG A 82 -4.29 12.00 -4.20
N TRP A 83 -4.89 10.85 -3.93
CA TRP A 83 -5.55 10.05 -4.95
C TRP A 83 -7.03 10.36 -4.95
N GLU A 84 -7.61 10.66 -6.10
CA GLU A 84 -9.04 10.92 -6.28
C GLU A 84 -9.51 10.24 -7.56
N ASN A 85 -10.36 9.22 -7.42
CA ASN A 85 -11.03 8.53 -8.52
C ASN A 85 -10.08 8.15 -9.69
N GLY A 86 -8.91 7.59 -9.35
CA GLY A 86 -7.92 7.15 -10.32
C GLY A 86 -6.93 8.24 -10.77
N VAL A 87 -6.96 9.44 -10.20
CA VAL A 87 -6.06 10.56 -10.53
C VAL A 87 -5.24 10.95 -9.30
N ILE A 88 -3.94 11.17 -9.49
CA ILE A 88 -3.05 11.65 -8.42
C ILE A 88 -2.74 13.14 -8.60
N SER A 89 -2.75 13.87 -7.49
CA SER A 89 -2.38 15.28 -7.40
C SER A 89 -1.56 15.54 -6.13
N GLY A 90 -0.89 16.69 -6.07
CA GLY A 90 -0.27 17.16 -4.83
C GLY A 90 -1.35 17.57 -3.83
N ALA A 91 -1.21 17.17 -2.56
CA ALA A 91 -2.18 17.50 -1.53
C ALA A 91 -1.90 18.89 -0.93
N GLU A 92 -2.26 19.95 -1.64
CA GLU A 92 -1.97 21.33 -1.21
C GLU A 92 -2.51 21.64 0.21
N GLY A 93 -1.63 22.20 1.05
CA GLY A 93 -1.94 22.54 2.43
C GLY A 93 -1.88 21.37 3.42
N TYR A 94 -1.63 20.15 2.94
CA TYR A 94 -1.29 19.00 3.79
C TYR A 94 0.22 18.83 3.85
N PHE A 95 0.73 18.41 5.00
CA PHE A 95 2.15 18.17 5.22
C PHE A 95 2.36 17.12 6.31
N TRP A 96 3.56 16.58 6.36
CA TRP A 96 3.97 15.63 7.38
C TRP A 96 4.32 16.34 8.68
N SER A 97 3.74 15.85 9.78
CA SER A 97 4.13 16.18 11.15
C SER A 97 4.94 15.03 11.72
N GLU A 98 6.03 15.34 12.41
CA GLU A 98 6.84 14.37 13.16
C GLU A 98 6.19 13.92 14.47
N GLU A 99 4.95 14.34 14.75
CA GLU A 99 4.19 13.87 15.90
C GLU A 99 3.79 12.40 15.69
N PRO A 100 4.32 11.47 16.50
CA PRO A 100 4.11 10.05 16.29
C PRO A 100 2.64 9.68 16.44
N GLN A 101 2.22 8.63 15.72
CA GLN A 101 0.89 8.07 15.89
C GLN A 101 0.91 6.92 16.88
N VAL A 102 0.01 7.03 17.86
CA VAL A 102 -0.15 6.08 18.94
C VAL A 102 -1.63 5.79 19.18
N ASP A 103 -1.97 4.52 19.38
CA ASP A 103 -3.28 4.13 19.91
C ASP A 103 -3.15 3.08 21.02
N GLN A 104 -4.26 2.78 21.69
CA GLN A 104 -4.29 1.86 22.84
C GLN A 104 -4.07 0.38 22.46
N VAL A 105 -4.31 0.03 21.20
CA VAL A 105 -4.30 -1.35 20.68
C VAL A 105 -2.93 -1.69 20.09
N HIS A 106 -2.36 -0.78 19.30
CA HIS A 106 -1.15 -0.98 18.51
C HIS A 106 0.08 -0.29 19.12
N GLY A 107 -0.10 0.55 20.14
CA GLY A 107 0.99 1.41 20.62
C GLY A 107 1.44 2.35 19.51
N TYR A 108 2.75 2.51 19.32
CA TYR A 108 3.32 3.34 18.25
C TYR A 108 3.29 2.62 16.90
N PHE A 109 2.56 3.17 15.94
CA PHE A 109 2.39 2.56 14.60
C PHE A 109 2.87 3.47 13.45
N ALA A 110 3.22 4.73 13.71
CA ALA A 110 3.87 5.59 12.73
C ALA A 110 4.77 6.64 13.40
N GLN A 111 5.92 6.96 12.81
CA GLN A 111 6.78 8.06 13.30
C GLN A 111 6.17 9.45 13.17
N GLY A 112 5.14 9.61 12.35
CA GLY A 112 4.52 10.89 12.09
C GLY A 112 3.15 10.74 11.46
N LYS A 113 2.55 11.88 11.11
CA LYS A 113 1.21 11.92 10.52
C LYS A 113 0.99 13.04 9.54
N ILE A 114 0.09 12.84 8.59
CA ILE A 114 -0.38 13.91 7.71
C ILE A 114 -1.30 14.84 8.51
N ILE A 115 -0.99 16.13 8.51
CA ILE A 115 -1.84 17.18 9.09
C ILE A 115 -2.08 18.32 8.11
N ARG A 116 -3.05 19.16 8.46
CA ARG A 116 -3.30 20.45 7.82
C ARG A 116 -3.36 21.54 8.88
N SER A 117 -2.51 22.57 8.78
CA SER A 117 -2.31 23.60 9.82
C SER A 117 -3.60 24.30 10.25
N ASN A 118 -4.54 24.47 9.33
CA ASN A 118 -5.76 25.26 9.57
C ASN A 118 -6.98 24.41 9.90
N PHE A 119 -6.81 23.08 10.03
CA PHE A 119 -7.91 22.19 10.36
C PHE A 119 -8.03 22.00 11.87
N PRO A 120 -9.24 22.14 12.44
CA PRO A 120 -9.45 21.70 13.83
C PRO A 120 -9.22 20.19 13.93
N ALA A 121 -8.84 19.70 15.12
CA ALA A 121 -8.46 18.31 15.34
C ALA A 121 -9.46 17.28 14.76
N HIS A 122 -10.77 17.52 14.90
CA HIS A 122 -11.83 16.62 14.39
C HIS A 122 -11.96 16.61 12.86
N LYS A 123 -11.28 17.51 12.14
CA LYS A 123 -11.23 17.56 10.67
C LYS A 123 -9.86 17.14 10.13
N GLN A 124 -8.90 16.77 10.98
CA GLN A 124 -7.62 16.27 10.50
C GLN A 124 -7.80 14.95 9.72
N PRO A 125 -6.91 14.65 8.75
CA PRO A 125 -6.85 13.33 8.12
C PRO A 125 -6.78 12.23 9.18
N LYS A 126 -7.59 11.18 9.01
CA LYS A 126 -7.55 10.02 9.90
C LYS A 126 -6.69 8.96 9.26
N TYR A 127 -5.78 8.38 10.03
CA TYR A 127 -5.02 7.22 9.59
C TYR A 127 -5.97 6.11 9.17
N TYR A 128 -5.70 5.52 8.01
CA TYR A 128 -6.44 4.37 7.51
C TYR A 128 -5.59 3.10 7.63
N ARG A 129 -4.42 3.10 6.99
CA ARG A 129 -3.50 1.94 6.99
C ARG A 129 -2.08 2.38 6.66
N GLY A 130 -1.10 1.63 7.12
CA GLY A 130 0.30 1.81 6.75
C GLY A 130 0.97 0.47 6.53
N LEU A 131 1.98 0.46 5.67
CA LEU A 131 2.86 -0.69 5.47
C LEU A 131 4.30 -0.23 5.28
N THR A 132 5.22 -0.99 5.86
CA THR A 132 6.63 -0.95 5.49
C THR A 132 6.90 -2.02 4.45
N VAL A 133 7.55 -1.67 3.34
CA VAL A 133 7.87 -2.58 2.25
C VAL A 133 9.34 -2.46 1.88
N PHE A 134 10.04 -3.59 1.79
CA PHE A 134 11.42 -3.68 1.34
C PHE A 134 11.52 -4.49 0.06
N TYR A 135 12.29 -3.99 -0.90
CA TYR A 135 12.82 -4.80 -1.98
C TYR A 135 14.13 -5.44 -1.51
N CYS A 136 14.13 -6.76 -1.30
CA CYS A 136 15.30 -7.49 -0.86
C CYS A 136 16.29 -7.67 -2.01
N ASN A 137 15.92 -8.43 -3.04
CA ASN A 137 16.70 -8.68 -4.26
C ASN A 137 15.80 -9.42 -5.29
N ASP A 138 16.33 -9.78 -6.46
CA ASP A 138 15.55 -10.48 -7.50
C ASP A 138 15.06 -11.88 -7.09
N MET A 139 15.72 -12.53 -6.13
CA MET A 139 15.36 -13.87 -5.65
C MET A 139 14.33 -13.82 -4.52
N ASP A 140 14.55 -12.95 -3.53
CA ASP A 140 13.75 -12.81 -2.31
C ASP A 140 12.64 -11.76 -2.44
N LYS A 141 12.70 -10.95 -3.51
CA LYS A 141 11.66 -10.03 -3.97
C LYS A 141 11.23 -9.03 -2.88
N PHE A 142 9.92 -8.80 -2.71
CA PHE A 142 9.39 -7.87 -1.73
C PHE A 142 8.97 -8.56 -0.44
N TYR A 143 9.33 -7.94 0.68
CA TYR A 143 8.77 -8.21 1.99
C TYR A 143 8.00 -7.01 2.51
N ALA A 144 6.88 -7.27 3.15
CA ALA A 144 6.00 -6.26 3.69
C ALA A 144 5.62 -6.60 5.15
N ALA A 145 5.46 -5.56 5.95
CA ALA A 145 4.97 -5.63 7.32
C ALA A 145 3.98 -4.50 7.56
N CYS A 146 2.99 -4.73 8.42
CA CYS A 146 2.01 -3.72 8.81
C CYS A 146 2.71 -2.53 9.49
N ASP A 147 2.20 -1.34 9.25
CA ASP A 147 2.62 -0.10 9.92
C ASP A 147 4.11 0.27 9.71
N ASP A 148 4.58 1.28 10.43
CA ASP A 148 5.97 1.72 10.44
C ASP A 148 6.82 0.84 11.37
N VAL A 149 7.66 -0.01 10.80
CA VAL A 149 8.53 -0.91 11.60
C VAL A 149 9.67 -0.16 12.29
N SER A 150 9.91 1.11 11.97
CA SER A 150 10.94 1.91 12.66
C SER A 150 10.50 2.38 14.04
N THR A 151 9.20 2.28 14.38
CA THR A 151 8.68 2.61 15.72
C THR A 151 8.49 1.41 16.62
N ARG A 152 8.65 0.18 16.12
CA ARG A 152 8.34 -1.04 16.85
C ARG A 152 9.28 -2.20 16.49
N SER A 153 9.67 -2.99 17.48
CA SER A 153 10.41 -4.23 17.25
C SER A 153 9.45 -5.39 17.01
N ILE A 154 9.48 -5.95 15.80
CA ILE A 154 8.70 -7.14 15.38
C ILE A 154 8.96 -8.33 16.31
N GLU A 155 10.21 -8.52 16.74
CA GLU A 155 10.61 -9.65 17.59
C GLU A 155 9.90 -9.67 18.97
N THR A 156 9.55 -8.50 19.48
CA THR A 156 8.89 -8.34 20.79
C THR A 156 7.38 -8.14 20.68
N TYR A 157 6.85 -8.04 19.46
CA TYR A 157 5.44 -7.74 19.25
C TYR A 157 4.56 -8.98 19.44
N TYR A 158 3.38 -8.78 20.03
CA TYR A 158 2.53 -9.88 20.53
C TYR A 158 1.96 -10.81 19.44
N ASP A 159 1.97 -10.39 18.18
CA ASP A 159 1.48 -11.18 17.06
C ASP A 159 2.41 -11.07 15.82
N PRO A 160 3.44 -11.91 15.72
CA PRO A 160 4.33 -11.94 14.56
C PRO A 160 3.65 -12.48 13.29
N VAL A 161 2.49 -13.13 13.40
CA VAL A 161 1.73 -13.62 12.23
C VAL A 161 1.03 -12.47 11.52
N GLN A 162 0.55 -11.48 12.28
CA GLN A 162 -0.09 -10.30 11.71
C GLN A 162 0.91 -9.16 11.43
N TYR A 163 1.89 -8.95 12.30
CA TYR A 163 2.77 -7.77 12.27
C TYR A 163 4.21 -8.08 11.87
N GLY A 164 4.51 -9.33 11.50
CA GLY A 164 5.82 -9.76 11.02
C GLY A 164 6.09 -9.40 9.57
N TRP A 165 7.25 -9.84 9.08
CA TRP A 165 7.61 -9.76 7.68
C TRP A 165 6.98 -10.90 6.89
N HIS A 166 6.25 -10.57 5.83
CA HIS A 166 5.70 -11.54 4.90
C HIS A 166 6.08 -11.19 3.47
N PRO A 167 6.27 -12.17 2.59
CA PRO A 167 6.49 -11.90 1.18
C PRO A 167 5.24 -11.24 0.58
N LEU A 168 5.44 -10.28 -0.32
CA LEU A 168 4.38 -9.82 -1.21
C LEU A 168 3.83 -11.04 -1.96
N SER A 169 2.51 -11.16 -1.92
CA SER A 169 1.77 -12.26 -2.51
C SER A 169 0.40 -11.76 -2.94
N PHE A 170 -0.32 -12.59 -3.67
CA PHE A 170 -1.58 -12.23 -4.31
C PHE A 170 -2.67 -13.23 -3.97
N THR A 171 -3.91 -12.75 -4.01
CA THR A 171 -5.10 -13.59 -4.15
C THR A 171 -5.81 -13.23 -5.45
N HIS A 172 -6.28 -14.24 -6.17
CA HIS A 172 -6.89 -14.04 -7.49
C HIS A 172 -8.41 -14.06 -7.40
N CYS A 173 -9.06 -13.09 -8.03
CA CYS A 173 -10.46 -13.19 -8.38
C CYS A 173 -10.59 -13.46 -9.87
N THR A 174 -10.90 -14.71 -10.21
CA THR A 174 -10.90 -15.22 -11.59
C THR A 174 -12.08 -14.75 -12.42
N ARG A 175 -13.17 -14.28 -11.79
CA ARG A 175 -14.35 -13.78 -12.49
C ARG A 175 -14.10 -12.39 -13.08
N GLU A 176 -13.42 -11.52 -12.34
CA GLU A 176 -13.08 -10.15 -12.74
C GLU A 176 -11.64 -10.01 -13.24
N ASN A 177 -10.85 -11.09 -13.24
CA ASN A 177 -9.41 -11.10 -13.58
C ASN A 177 -8.58 -10.11 -12.74
N ILE A 178 -8.83 -10.07 -11.42
CA ILE A 178 -8.14 -9.15 -10.50
C ILE A 178 -7.12 -9.91 -9.65
N SER A 179 -5.93 -9.35 -9.53
CA SER A 179 -4.95 -9.75 -8.52
C SER A 179 -5.04 -8.81 -7.33
N TYR A 180 -5.32 -9.33 -6.14
CA TYR A 180 -5.29 -8.57 -4.89
C TYR A 180 -3.92 -8.72 -4.24
N ALA A 181 -3.11 -7.66 -4.25
CA ALA A 181 -1.82 -7.59 -3.59
C ALA A 181 -1.99 -7.48 -2.07
N LEU A 182 -1.42 -8.44 -1.34
CA LEU A 182 -1.59 -8.58 0.09
C LEU A 182 -0.27 -8.91 0.77
N GLN A 183 -0.24 -8.68 2.08
CA GLN A 183 0.74 -9.27 2.97
C GLN A 183 0.24 -10.68 3.31
N ALA A 184 0.86 -11.71 2.73
CA ALA A 184 0.48 -13.15 2.88
C ALA A 184 -0.80 -13.61 2.16
N GLY A 185 -0.88 -13.40 0.84
CA GLY A 185 -1.79 -14.11 -0.07
C GLY A 185 -1.37 -15.55 -0.37
N ASP A 186 -2.12 -16.22 -1.26
CA ASP A 186 -1.96 -17.64 -1.61
C ASP A 186 -1.21 -17.87 -2.94
N ARG A 187 -0.85 -16.79 -3.66
CA ARG A 187 -0.18 -16.83 -4.97
C ARG A 187 1.05 -15.95 -4.99
N ASP A 188 2.10 -16.42 -5.66
CA ASP A 188 3.35 -15.68 -5.86
C ASP A 188 3.38 -14.89 -7.17
N THR A 189 2.30 -14.88 -7.95
CA THR A 189 2.22 -14.20 -9.24
C THR A 189 0.89 -13.51 -9.43
N VAL A 190 0.84 -12.48 -10.27
CA VAL A 190 -0.41 -11.86 -10.71
C VAL A 190 -1.13 -12.75 -11.73
N ILE A 191 -2.45 -12.60 -11.83
CA ILE A 191 -3.29 -13.38 -12.76
C ILE A 191 -3.12 -12.92 -14.21
N ALA A 192 -3.01 -11.61 -14.45
CA ALA A 192 -2.97 -11.04 -15.78
C ALA A 192 -1.61 -11.27 -16.45
N ARG A 193 -1.62 -11.70 -17.71
CA ARG A 193 -0.42 -11.90 -18.53
C ARG A 193 0.08 -10.59 -19.13
N HIS A 194 -0.84 -9.79 -19.65
CA HIS A 194 -0.55 -8.49 -20.22
C HIS A 194 -1.41 -7.43 -19.54
N ALA A 195 -0.77 -6.36 -19.09
CA ALA A 195 -1.42 -5.15 -18.63
C ALA A 195 -0.39 -4.04 -18.60
N SER A 196 -0.84 -2.81 -18.83
CA SER A 196 0.03 -1.62 -18.89
C SER A 196 0.88 -1.42 -17.62
N TRP A 197 0.37 -1.83 -16.45
CA TRP A 197 1.06 -1.75 -15.16
C TRP A 197 2.10 -2.86 -14.91
N ILE A 198 1.99 -4.03 -15.54
CA ILE A 198 2.87 -5.19 -15.28
C ILE A 198 4.34 -4.87 -15.61
N GLY A 199 4.56 -4.05 -16.64
CA GLY A 199 5.90 -3.70 -17.13
C GLY A 199 6.78 -3.01 -16.08
N GLN A 200 6.17 -2.17 -15.24
CA GLN A 200 6.92 -1.25 -14.36
C GLN A 200 6.49 -1.29 -12.90
N VAL A 201 5.22 -1.54 -12.59
CA VAL A 201 4.73 -1.57 -11.19
C VAL A 201 5.12 -2.88 -10.52
N ILE A 202 5.00 -4.00 -11.23
CA ILE A 202 5.32 -5.33 -10.70
C ILE A 202 6.67 -5.85 -11.24
N PRO A 203 7.55 -6.41 -10.37
CA PRO A 203 8.77 -7.08 -10.81
C PRO A 203 8.49 -8.29 -11.69
N GLU A 204 9.43 -8.60 -12.58
CA GLU A 204 9.33 -9.74 -13.49
C GLU A 204 9.07 -11.07 -12.76
N ALA A 205 9.65 -11.24 -11.58
CA ALA A 205 9.49 -12.45 -10.78
C ALA A 205 8.06 -12.70 -10.24
N TYR A 206 7.15 -11.75 -10.37
CA TYR A 206 5.73 -11.89 -10.01
C TYR A 206 4.81 -11.99 -11.24
N ARG A 207 5.38 -12.00 -12.46
CA ARG A 207 4.61 -12.17 -13.69
C ARG A 207 4.22 -13.64 -13.85
N PRO A 208 3.02 -13.95 -14.38
CA PRO A 208 2.68 -15.33 -14.71
C PRO A 208 3.59 -15.80 -15.86
N HIS A 209 4.07 -17.05 -15.79
CA HIS A 209 4.97 -17.57 -16.82
C HIS A 209 4.25 -17.89 -18.14
N ASP A 210 3.10 -18.59 -18.12
CA ASP A 210 2.47 -19.03 -19.39
C ASP A 210 0.93 -19.08 -19.39
N SER A 211 0.27 -18.94 -18.24
CA SER A 211 -1.18 -19.11 -18.11
C SER A 211 -1.81 -17.91 -17.41
N GLY A 212 -2.73 -17.22 -18.09
CA GLY A 212 -3.48 -16.10 -17.54
C GLY A 212 -4.29 -15.38 -18.63
N PRO A 213 -5.33 -14.62 -18.26
CA PRO A 213 -6.01 -13.71 -19.18
C PRO A 213 -5.04 -12.65 -19.72
N ASP A 214 -5.31 -12.18 -20.94
CA ASP A 214 -4.54 -11.11 -21.59
C ASP A 214 -4.76 -9.73 -20.99
N GLU A 215 -5.75 -9.58 -20.12
CA GLU A 215 -6.10 -8.35 -19.44
C GLU A 215 -6.42 -8.68 -17.98
N GLY A 216 -6.28 -7.69 -17.11
CA GLY A 216 -6.69 -7.82 -15.73
C GLY A 216 -6.27 -6.67 -14.86
N GLY A 217 -6.86 -6.67 -13.67
CA GLY A 217 -6.70 -5.61 -12.71
C GLY A 217 -5.70 -5.93 -11.60
N LEU A 218 -5.18 -4.87 -10.98
CA LEU A 218 -4.46 -4.95 -9.72
C LEU A 218 -5.23 -4.15 -8.67
N SER A 219 -5.54 -4.80 -7.54
CA SER A 219 -6.11 -4.19 -6.35
C SER A 219 -5.43 -4.75 -5.10
N GLY A 220 -5.97 -4.51 -3.89
CA GLY A 220 -5.39 -4.95 -2.62
C GLY A 220 -5.08 -3.79 -1.70
N TYR A 221 -4.18 -3.99 -0.73
CA TYR A 221 -3.88 -2.96 0.27
C TYR A 221 -3.37 -1.67 -0.38
N LEU A 222 -4.07 -0.55 -0.16
CA LEU A 222 -3.72 0.76 -0.74
C LEU A 222 -2.23 1.13 -0.54
N PRO A 223 -1.68 1.07 0.70
CA PRO A 223 -0.27 1.38 0.90
C PRO A 223 0.69 0.44 0.17
N LEU A 224 0.30 -0.82 -0.06
CA LEU A 224 1.12 -1.78 -0.80
C LEU A 224 1.13 -1.47 -2.31
N ILE A 225 -0.03 -1.11 -2.87
CA ILE A 225 -0.12 -0.64 -4.27
C ILE A 225 0.71 0.62 -4.48
N VAL A 226 0.60 1.58 -3.57
CA VAL A 226 1.41 2.81 -3.60
C VAL A 226 2.90 2.50 -3.44
N ALA A 227 3.28 1.56 -2.57
CA ALA A 227 4.68 1.13 -2.45
C ALA A 227 5.22 0.56 -3.77
N LEU A 228 4.45 -0.29 -4.45
CA LEU A 228 4.86 -0.86 -5.74
C LEU A 228 5.09 0.21 -6.81
N VAL A 229 4.25 1.26 -6.82
CA VAL A 229 4.46 2.46 -7.64
C VAL A 229 5.74 3.20 -7.23
N ALA A 230 5.98 3.37 -5.93
CA ALA A 230 7.22 3.99 -5.43
C ALA A 230 8.49 3.18 -5.77
N PHE A 231 8.37 1.88 -6.03
CA PHE A 231 9.46 1.04 -6.53
C PHE A 231 9.58 1.02 -8.06
N SER A 232 8.59 1.55 -8.81
CA SER A 232 8.69 1.66 -10.27
C SER A 232 9.72 2.70 -10.71
N CYS A 233 10.10 3.62 -9.83
CA CYS A 233 11.08 4.68 -10.05
C CYS A 233 11.94 4.92 -8.79
N THR A 234 13.05 5.64 -8.93
CA THR A 234 13.83 6.10 -7.76
C THR A 234 13.06 7.14 -6.96
N SER A 235 13.32 7.24 -5.65
CA SER A 235 12.67 8.20 -4.73
C SER A 235 12.56 9.63 -5.28
N ASN A 236 13.66 10.17 -5.82
CA ASN A 236 13.73 11.53 -6.37
C ASN A 236 12.82 11.77 -7.60
N ASN A 237 12.35 10.71 -8.25
CA ASN A 237 11.53 10.80 -9.45
C ASN A 237 10.04 10.53 -9.18
N LEU A 238 9.66 10.15 -7.96
CA LEU A 238 8.28 9.79 -7.64
C LEU A 238 7.31 10.95 -7.94
N SER A 239 7.65 12.18 -7.52
CA SER A 239 6.81 13.35 -7.78
C SER A 239 6.69 13.66 -9.28
N HIS A 240 7.74 13.43 -10.06
CA HIS A 240 7.71 13.58 -11.52
C HIS A 240 6.77 12.54 -12.17
N VAL A 241 6.94 11.26 -11.79
CA VAL A 241 6.11 10.15 -12.28
C VAL A 241 4.62 10.36 -11.95
N LEU A 242 4.32 10.80 -10.73
CA LEU A 242 2.93 10.96 -10.26
C LEU A 242 2.28 12.26 -10.76
N LEU A 243 2.99 13.38 -10.73
CA LEU A 243 2.39 14.70 -10.93
C LEU A 243 2.64 15.29 -12.32
N GLN A 244 3.85 15.12 -12.87
CA GLN A 244 4.22 15.71 -14.15
C GLN A 244 3.83 14.80 -15.31
N ASP A 245 4.29 13.55 -15.27
CA ASP A 245 4.01 12.56 -16.31
C ASP A 245 2.62 11.95 -16.15
N GLN A 246 2.05 12.04 -14.93
CA GLN A 246 0.75 11.49 -14.56
C GLN A 246 0.64 10.02 -14.95
N CYS A 247 1.67 9.23 -14.64
CA CYS A 247 1.75 7.82 -15.03
C CYS A 247 0.57 7.02 -14.48
N TRP A 248 0.10 7.34 -13.27
CA TRP A 248 -1.12 6.79 -12.73
C TRP A 248 -2.29 7.75 -12.95
N ARG A 249 -3.14 7.43 -13.93
CA ARG A 249 -4.31 8.25 -14.26
C ARG A 249 -5.45 7.40 -14.81
N ASN A 250 -6.68 7.75 -14.43
CA ASN A 250 -7.91 7.08 -14.85
C ASN A 250 -7.82 5.56 -14.63
N TYR A 251 -7.32 5.14 -13.47
CA TYR A 251 -7.12 3.73 -13.12
C TYR A 251 -6.12 3.00 -14.03
N THR A 252 -5.35 3.67 -14.87
CA THR A 252 -4.36 3.01 -15.74
C THR A 252 -2.94 3.45 -15.38
N TRP A 253 -1.97 2.59 -15.70
CA TRP A 253 -0.56 2.92 -15.61
C TRP A 253 0.00 3.22 -17.00
N ARG A 254 0.63 4.38 -17.17
CA ARG A 254 1.35 4.76 -18.39
C ARG A 254 2.84 4.66 -18.12
N ALA A 255 3.54 4.00 -19.03
CA ALA A 255 4.97 3.77 -18.87
C ALA A 255 5.75 5.09 -18.84
N HIS A 256 6.82 5.13 -18.04
CA HIS A 256 7.78 6.25 -17.98
C HIS A 256 9.20 5.80 -18.30
N GLU A 257 10.11 6.75 -18.52
CA GLU A 257 11.51 6.47 -18.90
C GLU A 257 12.48 6.42 -17.71
N TYR A 258 12.05 6.76 -16.49
CA TYR A 258 12.92 6.68 -15.32
C TYR A 258 13.32 5.24 -14.97
N GLY A 259 14.55 5.06 -14.50
CA GLY A 259 15.03 3.78 -13.99
C GLY A 259 14.23 3.32 -12.77
N HIS A 260 14.05 2.01 -12.64
CA HIS A 260 13.32 1.45 -11.52
C HIS A 260 14.02 1.72 -10.18
N GLY A 261 13.24 1.92 -9.11
CA GLY A 261 13.77 2.14 -7.76
C GLY A 261 14.03 0.85 -6.98
N ARG A 262 14.00 -0.31 -7.63
CA ARG A 262 14.25 -1.62 -7.00
C ARG A 262 15.75 -1.85 -6.80
N THR A 263 16.33 -1.18 -5.83
CA THR A 263 17.70 -1.41 -5.37
C THR A 263 17.67 -2.32 -4.15
N GLU A 264 18.58 -3.29 -4.09
CA GLU A 264 18.69 -4.23 -2.95
C GLU A 264 18.66 -3.48 -1.61
N ARG A 265 17.83 -3.96 -0.69
CA ARG A 265 17.58 -3.41 0.67
C ARG A 265 16.91 -2.04 0.72
N ARG A 266 16.41 -1.49 -0.38
CA ARG A 266 15.60 -0.26 -0.29
C ARG A 266 14.26 -0.55 0.38
N GLY A 267 13.97 0.21 1.43
CA GLY A 267 12.71 0.20 2.15
C GLY A 267 11.91 1.48 1.93
N VAL A 268 10.59 1.36 1.99
CA VAL A 268 9.67 2.50 2.08
C VAL A 268 8.63 2.24 3.15
N VAL A 269 8.20 3.30 3.83
CA VAL A 269 7.00 3.31 4.68
C VAL A 269 5.93 4.09 3.93
N VAL A 270 4.81 3.44 3.65
CA VAL A 270 3.66 4.08 3.04
C VAL A 270 2.55 4.18 4.06
N SER A 271 1.97 5.37 4.20
CA SER A 271 0.83 5.61 5.07
C SER A 271 -0.30 6.25 4.28
N THR A 272 -1.51 5.70 4.43
CA THR A 272 -2.74 6.19 3.80
C THR A 272 -3.71 6.74 4.85
N TYR A 273 -4.44 7.78 4.46
CA TYR A 273 -5.32 8.54 5.33
C TYR A 273 -6.62 8.86 4.61
N THR A 274 -7.68 9.04 5.38
CA THR A 274 -8.90 9.66 4.87
C THR A 274 -8.63 11.10 4.40
N ASP A 275 -9.36 11.52 3.38
CA ASP A 275 -9.35 12.86 2.82
C ASP A 275 -10.50 13.69 3.42
N PRO A 276 -10.22 14.63 4.34
CA PRO A 276 -11.28 15.35 5.03
C PRO A 276 -12.05 16.35 4.15
N GLU A 277 -11.56 16.63 2.94
CA GLU A 277 -12.28 17.41 1.93
C GLU A 277 -13.33 16.57 1.19
N ASN A 278 -13.23 15.25 1.21
CA ASN A 278 -14.20 14.32 0.60
C ASN A 278 -14.76 13.35 1.65
N ARG A 279 -15.54 13.89 2.58
CA ARG A 279 -15.97 13.14 3.78
C ARG A 279 -16.85 11.94 3.49
N GLU A 280 -17.63 12.00 2.42
CA GLU A 280 -18.55 10.92 2.03
C GLU A 280 -17.86 9.87 1.16
N GLY A 281 -16.89 10.28 0.34
CA GLY A 281 -16.10 9.40 -0.52
C GLY A 281 -14.83 8.83 0.12
N SER A 282 -14.42 9.32 1.29
CA SER A 282 -13.17 8.93 1.97
C SER A 282 -13.41 8.37 3.38
N THR A 283 -14.41 7.49 3.52
CA THR A 283 -14.63 6.74 4.77
C THR A 283 -13.77 5.48 4.80
N GLU A 284 -13.54 4.92 5.98
CA GLU A 284 -12.82 3.64 6.15
C GLU A 284 -13.46 2.52 5.33
N GLU A 285 -14.80 2.47 5.32
CA GLU A 285 -15.56 1.49 4.53
C GLU A 285 -15.36 1.69 3.03
N ARG A 286 -15.23 2.94 2.56
CA ARG A 286 -14.97 3.24 1.15
C ARG A 286 -13.57 2.88 0.73
N LEU A 287 -12.57 3.16 1.56
CA LEU A 287 -11.19 2.76 1.29
C LEU A 287 -11.06 1.23 1.33
N CYS A 288 -11.70 0.57 2.28
CA CYS A 288 -11.77 -0.89 2.33
C CYS A 288 -12.44 -1.47 1.08
N ALA A 289 -13.57 -0.90 0.64
CA ALA A 289 -14.24 -1.30 -0.58
C ALA A 289 -13.37 -1.09 -1.84
N LEU A 290 -12.48 -0.09 -1.84
CA LEU A 290 -11.51 0.10 -2.92
C LEU A 290 -10.41 -0.99 -2.90
N GLU A 291 -9.99 -1.45 -1.71
CA GLU A 291 -8.98 -2.51 -1.57
C GLU A 291 -9.49 -3.89 -2.00
N ILE A 292 -10.76 -4.22 -1.70
CA ILE A 292 -11.32 -5.58 -1.86
C ILE A 292 -12.49 -5.68 -2.85
N GLY A 293 -12.90 -4.56 -3.42
CA GLY A 293 -14.06 -4.47 -4.31
C GLY A 293 -13.76 -4.99 -5.72
N PRO A 294 -14.83 -5.18 -6.53
CA PRO A 294 -14.73 -5.74 -7.88
C PRO A 294 -14.13 -4.76 -8.90
N ASP A 295 -13.95 -3.49 -8.55
CA ASP A 295 -13.33 -2.47 -9.40
C ASP A 295 -11.86 -2.32 -8.99
N PRO A 296 -10.91 -2.64 -9.88
CA PRO A 296 -9.50 -2.64 -9.50
C PRO A 296 -8.92 -1.23 -9.48
N ILE A 297 -7.89 -1.04 -8.68
CA ILE A 297 -7.15 0.23 -8.56
C ILE A 297 -6.36 0.52 -9.85
N PHE A 298 -5.80 -0.52 -10.46
CA PHE A 298 -5.30 -0.48 -11.83
C PHE A 298 -6.12 -1.39 -12.74
N THR A 299 -6.55 -0.88 -13.87
CA THR A 299 -7.14 -1.60 -15.00
C THR A 299 -6.08 -1.81 -16.09
N SER A 300 -6.36 -2.75 -17.01
CA SER A 300 -5.57 -2.95 -18.24
C SER A 300 -5.65 -1.74 -19.17
#